data_AF-A0A354YW47-F1
#
_entry.id   AF-A0A354YW47-F1
#
_cell.length_a   1.000
_cell.length_b   1.000
_cell.length_c   1.000
_cell.angle_alpha   90.00
_cell.angle_beta   90.00
_cell.angle_gamma   90.00
#
_symmetry.space_group_name_H-M   'P 1'
#
loop_
_entity.id
_entity.type
_entity.pdbx_description
1 polymer ?
#
loop_
_entity_poly.entity_id
_entity_poly.type
_entity_poly.pdbx_seq_one_letter_code
_entity_poly.pdbx_strand_id
1 'polypeptide(L)'
;MITRQFLAMLTAGFSIIKAFKVMGQKNRNRTLKKALLKIHDDIEQGQALWVALSQHPKVFSGIYINMIKAGEMGGTLETVLKNLSHHLEREQDINAKIKAASIYPLIITLMALLVIFFIISFIMPAFVNVFASAGAEIPLPTQLLLNLGLFLNKYWIALLLAIIAIALIHRIWIQTNPGKQFTDKFLLRLPLWGTFLSRIIAAHFARIMAILLQAGIPILQALEVAGGV
;
A
#
# COMPACT_ATOMS: atom_id res chain seq x y z
N MET A 1 -13.91 -4.90 -5.98
CA MET A 1 -15.37 -4.71 -6.20
C MET A 1 -15.77 -4.49 -7.67
N ILE A 2 -15.15 -3.57 -8.43
CA ILE A 2 -15.57 -3.31 -9.83
C ILE A 2 -15.38 -4.52 -10.74
N THR A 3 -14.25 -5.22 -10.63
CA THR A 3 -13.98 -6.43 -11.42
C THR A 3 -15.06 -7.48 -11.24
N ARG A 4 -15.59 -7.64 -10.02
CA ARG A 4 -16.72 -8.53 -9.73
C ARG A 4 -18.01 -8.06 -10.37
N GLN A 5 -18.29 -6.76 -10.33
CA GLN A 5 -19.47 -6.18 -10.98
C GLN A 5 -19.38 -6.33 -12.50
N PHE A 6 -18.20 -6.14 -13.07
CA PHE A 6 -17.95 -6.32 -14.49
C PHE A 6 -18.17 -7.79 -14.90
N LEU A 7 -17.57 -8.72 -14.16
CA LEU A 7 -17.78 -10.16 -14.36
C LEU A 7 -19.27 -10.51 -14.30
N ALA A 8 -19.97 -10.06 -13.25
CA ALA A 8 -21.41 -10.34 -13.07
C ALA A 8 -22.28 -9.81 -14.21
N MET A 9 -21.93 -8.63 -14.76
CA MET A 9 -22.63 -8.07 -15.91
C MET A 9 -22.36 -8.88 -17.19
N LEU A 10 -21.11 -9.29 -17.41
CA LEU A 10 -20.75 -10.14 -18.56
C LEU A 10 -21.41 -11.50 -18.48
N THR A 11 -21.42 -12.15 -17.31
CA THR A 11 -22.13 -13.43 -17.10
C THR A 11 -23.64 -13.29 -17.29
N ALA A 12 -24.19 -12.09 -17.05
CA ALA A 12 -25.60 -11.76 -17.30
C ALA A 12 -25.88 -11.36 -18.76
N GLY A 13 -24.91 -11.50 -19.67
CA GLY A 13 -25.07 -11.23 -21.10
C GLY A 13 -25.00 -9.75 -21.50
N PHE A 14 -24.54 -8.86 -20.61
CA PHE A 14 -24.30 -7.46 -20.98
C PHE A 14 -23.08 -7.39 -21.90
N SER A 15 -23.12 -6.52 -22.91
CA SER A 15 -21.91 -6.19 -23.67
C SER A 15 -20.89 -5.43 -22.80
N ILE A 16 -19.61 -5.53 -23.16
CA ILE A 16 -18.51 -4.83 -22.46
C ILE A 16 -18.81 -3.32 -22.38
N ILE A 17 -19.21 -2.71 -23.52
CA ILE A 17 -19.59 -1.30 -23.61
C ILE A 17 -20.68 -0.96 -22.59
N LYS A 18 -21.79 -1.74 -22.58
CA LYS A 18 -22.91 -1.50 -21.66
C LYS A 18 -22.48 -1.64 -20.19
N ALA A 19 -21.63 -2.60 -19.88
CA ALA A 19 -21.12 -2.80 -18.52
C ALA A 19 -20.31 -1.59 -18.03
N PHE A 20 -19.37 -1.09 -18.84
CA PHE A 20 -18.57 0.10 -18.48
C PHE A 20 -19.42 1.36 -18.34
N LYS A 21 -20.42 1.57 -19.22
CA LYS A 21 -21.37 2.69 -19.11
C LYS A 21 -22.12 2.67 -17.77
N VAL A 22 -22.71 1.51 -17.41
CA VAL A 22 -23.49 1.36 -16.18
C VAL A 22 -22.59 1.52 -14.94
N MET A 23 -21.42 0.88 -14.93
CA MET A 23 -20.47 0.98 -13.83
C MET A 23 -19.97 2.43 -13.66
N GLY A 24 -19.70 3.15 -14.74
CA GLY A 24 -19.28 4.56 -14.71
C GLY A 24 -20.38 5.48 -14.19
N GLN A 25 -21.61 5.33 -14.68
CA GLN A 25 -22.74 6.18 -14.27
C GLN A 25 -23.10 6.00 -12.78
N LYS A 26 -23.02 4.78 -12.25
CA LYS A 26 -23.37 4.46 -10.86
C LYS A 26 -22.23 4.67 -9.86
N ASN A 27 -21.01 4.99 -10.30
CA ASN A 27 -19.87 5.10 -9.39
C ASN A 27 -19.86 6.41 -8.58
N ARG A 28 -19.68 6.29 -7.26
CA ARG A 28 -19.55 7.45 -6.35
C ARG A 28 -18.18 8.11 -6.42
N ASN A 29 -17.13 7.37 -6.77
CA ASN A 29 -15.76 7.90 -6.84
C ASN A 29 -15.57 8.64 -8.16
N ARG A 30 -15.29 9.96 -8.09
CA ARG A 30 -15.13 10.83 -9.27
C ARG A 30 -13.98 10.40 -10.20
N THR A 31 -12.83 10.01 -9.64
CA THR A 31 -11.67 9.57 -10.42
C THR A 31 -11.98 8.30 -11.19
N LEU A 32 -12.64 7.37 -10.51
CA LEU A 32 -13.02 6.08 -11.08
C LEU A 32 -14.15 6.20 -12.10
N LYS A 33 -15.14 7.05 -11.83
CA LYS A 33 -16.20 7.40 -12.78
C LYS A 33 -15.63 7.94 -14.08
N LYS A 34 -14.70 8.91 -14.01
CA LYS A 34 -14.04 9.47 -15.20
C LYS A 34 -13.29 8.40 -15.98
N ALA A 35 -12.53 7.54 -15.30
CA ALA A 35 -11.81 6.44 -15.96
C ALA A 35 -12.77 5.46 -16.65
N LEU A 36 -13.82 5.01 -15.97
CA LEU A 36 -14.79 4.04 -16.52
C LEU A 36 -15.57 4.59 -17.73
N LEU A 37 -15.95 5.88 -17.70
CA LEU A 37 -16.61 6.52 -18.83
C LEU A 37 -15.65 6.74 -20.00
N LYS A 38 -14.39 7.10 -19.73
CA LYS A 38 -13.38 7.22 -20.79
C LYS A 38 -13.11 5.88 -21.46
N ILE A 39 -13.00 4.80 -20.67
CA ILE A 39 -12.85 3.43 -21.19
C ILE A 39 -14.07 3.02 -22.03
N HIS A 40 -15.29 3.37 -21.60
CA HIS A 40 -16.48 3.15 -22.41
C HIS A 40 -16.34 3.79 -23.79
N ASP A 41 -15.97 5.07 -23.85
CA ASP A 41 -15.86 5.82 -25.10
C ASP A 41 -14.76 5.25 -26.02
N ASP A 42 -13.64 4.82 -25.44
CA ASP A 42 -12.52 4.24 -26.20
C ASP A 42 -12.89 2.87 -26.80
N ILE A 43 -13.64 2.03 -26.06
CA ILE A 43 -14.11 0.74 -26.57
C ILE A 43 -15.22 0.94 -27.61
N GLU A 44 -16.09 1.94 -27.44
CA GLU A 44 -17.11 2.30 -28.44
C GLU A 44 -16.47 2.76 -29.77
N GLN A 45 -15.28 3.36 -29.71
CA GLN A 45 -14.45 3.70 -30.87
C GLN A 45 -13.68 2.50 -31.47
N GLY A 46 -13.86 1.30 -30.93
CA GLY A 46 -13.23 0.07 -31.43
C GLY A 46 -11.83 -0.19 -30.87
N GLN A 47 -11.38 0.52 -29.82
CA GLN A 47 -10.14 0.14 -29.15
C GLN A 47 -10.32 -1.17 -28.37
N ALA A 48 -9.28 -1.99 -28.37
CA ALA A 48 -9.22 -3.18 -27.52
C ALA A 48 -9.34 -2.79 -26.04
N LEU A 49 -10.01 -3.61 -25.24
CA LEU A 49 -10.28 -3.34 -23.82
C LEU A 49 -8.97 -3.15 -23.03
N TRP A 50 -7.96 -3.98 -23.27
CA TRP A 50 -6.67 -3.84 -22.60
C TRP A 50 -5.96 -2.51 -22.91
N VAL A 51 -6.14 -1.96 -24.12
CA VAL A 51 -5.57 -0.66 -24.52
C VAL A 51 -6.27 0.46 -23.77
N ALA A 52 -7.60 0.47 -23.74
CA ALA A 52 -8.37 1.48 -23.01
C ALA A 52 -8.04 1.47 -21.51
N LEU A 53 -7.89 0.28 -20.91
CA LEU A 53 -7.47 0.14 -19.51
C LEU A 53 -6.06 0.68 -19.25
N SER A 54 -5.14 0.51 -20.20
CA SER A 54 -3.73 0.93 -20.06
C SER A 54 -3.54 2.45 -19.93
N GLN A 55 -4.50 3.23 -20.44
CA GLN A 55 -4.51 4.70 -20.30
C GLN A 55 -4.80 5.16 -18.85
N HIS A 56 -5.17 4.23 -17.95
CA HIS A 56 -5.54 4.53 -16.57
C HIS A 56 -4.70 3.76 -15.53
N PRO A 57 -3.36 3.92 -15.50
CA PRO A 57 -2.47 3.14 -14.63
C PRO A 57 -2.64 3.43 -13.13
N LYS A 58 -3.29 4.55 -12.77
CA LYS A 58 -3.65 4.87 -11.37
C LYS A 58 -4.80 4.02 -10.83
N VAL A 59 -5.56 3.38 -11.73
CA VAL A 59 -6.76 2.59 -11.39
C VAL A 59 -6.51 1.11 -11.66
N PHE A 60 -5.85 0.78 -12.77
CA PHE A 60 -5.57 -0.60 -13.18
C PHE A 60 -4.06 -0.86 -13.15
N SER A 61 -3.65 -1.90 -12.43
CA SER A 61 -2.23 -2.31 -12.35
C SER A 61 -1.76 -2.96 -13.65
N GLY A 62 -0.44 -3.01 -13.87
CA GLY A 62 0.13 -3.68 -15.05
C GLY A 62 -0.28 -5.15 -15.16
N ILE A 63 -0.33 -5.88 -14.04
CA ILE A 63 -0.80 -7.26 -13.98
C ILE A 63 -2.25 -7.37 -14.45
N TYR A 64 -3.12 -6.45 -14.00
CA TYR A 64 -4.52 -6.41 -14.41
C TYR A 64 -4.64 -6.26 -15.94
N ILE A 65 -3.91 -5.30 -16.51
CA ILE A 65 -3.94 -5.03 -17.95
C ILE A 65 -3.42 -6.23 -18.75
N ASN A 66 -2.30 -6.82 -18.34
CA ASN A 66 -1.69 -7.96 -19.02
C ASN A 66 -2.58 -9.21 -19.00
N MET A 67 -3.27 -9.45 -17.88
CA MET A 67 -4.24 -10.53 -17.76
C MET A 67 -5.44 -10.31 -18.70
N ILE A 68 -6.01 -9.11 -18.72
CA ILE A 68 -7.11 -8.76 -19.62
C ILE A 68 -6.69 -8.90 -21.09
N LYS A 69 -5.48 -8.44 -21.44
CA LYS A 69 -4.92 -8.61 -22.79
C LYS A 69 -4.88 -10.07 -23.21
N ALA A 70 -4.38 -10.95 -22.36
CA ALA A 70 -4.34 -12.38 -22.64
C ALA A 70 -5.74 -13.01 -22.75
N GLY A 71 -6.67 -12.63 -21.88
CA GLY A 71 -8.06 -13.09 -21.93
C GLY A 71 -8.83 -12.59 -23.15
N GLU A 72 -8.55 -11.37 -23.60
CA GLU A 72 -9.15 -10.77 -24.80
C GLU A 72 -8.60 -11.43 -26.07
N MET A 73 -7.28 -11.64 -26.17
CA MET A 73 -6.67 -12.34 -27.32
C MET A 73 -7.01 -13.84 -27.36
N GLY A 74 -7.14 -14.48 -26.19
CA GLY A 74 -7.44 -15.91 -26.06
C GLY A 74 -8.92 -16.26 -25.98
N GLY A 75 -9.83 -15.28 -26.04
CA GLY A 75 -11.27 -15.51 -25.92
C GLY A 75 -11.74 -16.03 -24.55
N THR A 76 -10.91 -15.92 -23.52
CA THR A 76 -11.15 -16.44 -22.15
C THR A 76 -11.36 -15.33 -21.12
N LEU A 77 -11.87 -14.17 -21.57
CA LEU A 77 -12.03 -12.96 -20.74
C LEU A 77 -12.84 -13.21 -19.45
N GLU A 78 -13.89 -14.02 -19.51
CA GLU A 78 -14.70 -14.36 -18.33
C GLU A 78 -13.88 -15.10 -17.26
N THR A 79 -13.12 -16.12 -17.66
CA THR A 79 -12.22 -16.88 -16.78
C THR A 79 -11.16 -15.98 -16.16
N VAL A 80 -10.56 -15.10 -16.98
CA VAL A 80 -9.56 -14.13 -16.52
C VAL A 80 -10.15 -13.16 -15.51
N LEU A 81 -11.35 -12.64 -15.76
CA LEU A 81 -12.05 -11.73 -14.86
C LEU A 81 -12.45 -12.40 -13.54
N LYS A 82 -12.83 -13.68 -13.58
CA LYS A 82 -13.06 -14.49 -12.38
C LYS A 82 -11.80 -14.61 -11.53
N ASN A 83 -10.67 -14.94 -12.15
CA ASN A 83 -9.38 -15.02 -11.47
C ASN A 83 -8.95 -13.67 -10.89
N LEU A 84 -9.08 -12.58 -11.66
CA LEU A 84 -8.80 -11.22 -11.19
C LEU A 84 -9.71 -10.82 -10.03
N SER A 85 -11.00 -11.16 -10.07
CA SER A 85 -11.94 -10.86 -8.99
C SER A 85 -11.50 -11.53 -7.69
N HIS A 86 -11.22 -12.83 -7.72
CA HIS A 86 -10.75 -13.56 -6.54
C HIS A 86 -9.42 -13.05 -6.01
N HIS A 87 -8.49 -12.72 -6.91
CA HIS A 87 -7.19 -12.16 -6.53
C HIS A 87 -7.36 -10.81 -5.79
N LEU A 88 -8.10 -9.88 -6.38
CA LEU A 88 -8.32 -8.54 -5.81
C LEU A 88 -9.12 -8.58 -4.50
N GLU A 89 -10.09 -9.50 -4.37
CA GLU A 89 -10.81 -9.71 -3.10
C GLU A 89 -9.87 -10.20 -2.01
N ARG A 90 -9.01 -11.17 -2.32
CA ARG A 90 -8.03 -11.69 -1.37
C ARG A 90 -7.01 -10.64 -0.95
N GLU A 91 -6.55 -9.80 -1.88
CA GLU A 91 -5.71 -8.65 -1.54
C GLU A 91 -6.42 -7.64 -0.65
N GLN A 92 -7.69 -7.33 -0.94
CA GLN A 92 -8.49 -6.43 -0.13
C GLN A 92 -8.66 -6.96 1.30
N ASP A 93 -8.90 -8.27 1.47
CA ASP A 93 -9.04 -8.92 2.78
C ASP A 93 -7.73 -8.91 3.56
N ILE A 94 -6.60 -9.20 2.91
CA ILE A 94 -5.28 -9.11 3.54
C ILE A 94 -5.01 -7.68 4.01
N ASN A 95 -5.25 -6.69 3.15
CA ASN A 95 -5.06 -5.28 3.50
C ASN A 95 -5.98 -4.83 4.63
N ALA A 96 -7.23 -5.30 4.66
CA ALA A 96 -8.17 -5.02 5.75
C ALA A 96 -7.67 -5.62 7.08
N LYS A 97 -7.18 -6.86 7.06
CA LYS A 97 -6.59 -7.52 8.25
C LYS A 97 -5.34 -6.79 8.75
N ILE A 98 -4.44 -6.39 7.85
CA ILE A 98 -3.23 -5.62 8.22
C ILE A 98 -3.63 -4.29 8.87
N LYS A 99 -4.60 -3.57 8.27
CA LYS A 99 -5.11 -2.31 8.83
C LYS A 99 -5.71 -2.54 10.22
N ALA A 100 -6.60 -3.53 10.36
CA ALA A 100 -7.23 -3.84 11.64
C ALA A 100 -6.20 -4.21 12.72
N ALA A 101 -5.24 -5.06 12.40
CA ALA A 101 -4.18 -5.48 13.33
C ALA A 101 -3.24 -4.33 13.73
N SER A 102 -3.10 -3.30 12.88
CA SER A 102 -2.25 -2.13 13.15
C SER A 102 -2.91 -1.07 14.03
N ILE A 103 -4.24 -1.08 14.17
CA ILE A 103 -4.98 -0.08 14.97
C ILE A 103 -4.61 -0.18 16.45
N TYR A 104 -4.58 -1.39 17.02
CA TYR A 104 -4.29 -1.59 18.43
C TYR A 104 -2.87 -1.12 18.83
N PRO A 105 -1.79 -1.52 18.14
CA PRO A 105 -0.45 -0.98 18.37
C PRO A 105 -0.38 0.55 18.24
N LEU A 106 -1.08 1.13 17.26
CA LEU A 106 -1.08 2.58 17.05
C LEU A 106 -1.70 3.32 18.24
N ILE A 107 -2.86 2.88 18.73
CA ILE A 107 -3.57 3.51 19.86
C ILE A 107 -2.73 3.43 21.14
N ILE A 108 -2.17 2.25 21.45
CA ILE A 108 -1.33 2.09 22.65
C ILE A 108 -0.06 2.90 22.56
N THR A 109 0.60 2.91 21.41
CA THR A 109 1.80 3.72 21.21
C THR A 109 1.48 5.21 21.39
N LEU A 110 0.37 5.68 20.83
CA LEU A 110 -0.07 7.08 21.00
C LEU A 110 -0.38 7.40 22.47
N MET A 111 -1.10 6.53 23.18
CA MET A 111 -1.38 6.70 24.61
C MET A 111 -0.09 6.73 25.43
N ALA A 112 0.86 5.80 25.17
CA ALA A 112 2.14 5.77 25.87
C ALA A 112 2.95 7.04 25.62
N LEU A 113 3.01 7.53 24.38
CA LEU A 113 3.67 8.79 24.04
C LEU A 113 3.03 9.99 24.75
N LEU A 114 1.69 10.05 24.81
CA LEU A 114 0.96 11.10 25.53
C LEU A 114 1.26 11.08 27.03
N VAL A 115 1.28 9.90 27.65
CA VAL A 115 1.60 9.75 29.08
C VAL A 115 3.05 10.18 29.34
N ILE A 116 4.01 9.73 28.53
CA ILE A 116 5.42 10.12 28.65
C ILE A 116 5.57 11.64 28.49
N PHE A 117 4.91 12.22 27.50
CA PHE A 117 4.91 13.66 27.27
C PHE A 117 4.34 14.43 28.47
N PHE A 118 3.23 13.96 29.05
CA PHE A 118 2.63 14.56 30.24
C PHE A 118 3.57 14.49 31.46
N ILE A 119 4.19 13.33 31.71
CA ILE A 119 5.15 13.16 32.81
C ILE A 119 6.32 14.14 32.65
N ILE A 120 6.90 14.22 31.45
CA ILE A 120 8.04 15.11 31.19
C ILE A 120 7.66 16.59 31.29
N SER A 121 6.47 16.97 30.84
CA SER A 121 6.05 18.38 30.78
C SER A 121 5.58 18.94 32.12
N PHE A 122 4.90 18.12 32.94
CA PHE A 122 4.27 18.58 34.18
C PHE A 122 4.89 17.98 35.44
N ILE A 123 5.14 16.68 35.44
CA ILE A 123 5.61 15.97 36.65
C ILE A 123 7.10 16.23 36.86
N MET A 124 7.92 16.13 35.81
CA MET A 124 9.37 16.33 35.91
C MET A 124 9.76 17.70 36.48
N PRO A 125 9.18 18.84 36.03
CA PRO A 125 9.52 20.15 36.59
C PRO A 125 9.10 20.29 38.07
N ALA A 126 7.98 19.68 38.47
CA ALA A 126 7.56 19.67 39.86
C ALA A 126 8.57 18.93 40.74
N PHE A 127 9.11 17.79 40.28
CA PHE A 127 10.18 17.08 40.96
C PHE A 127 11.45 17.91 41.10
N VAL A 128 11.88 18.60 40.04
CA VAL A 128 13.06 19.49 40.09
C VAL A 128 12.91 20.56 41.18
N ASN A 129 11.75 21.21 41.24
CA ASN A 129 11.48 22.26 42.22
C ASN A 129 11.55 21.73 43.66
N VAL A 130 11.06 20.51 43.91
CA VAL A 130 11.14 19.87 45.23
C VAL A 130 12.59 19.57 45.61
N PHE A 131 13.38 18.96 44.72
CA PHE A 131 14.79 18.66 45.00
C PHE A 131 15.63 19.93 45.20
N ALA A 132 15.37 20.99 44.41
CA ALA A 132 16.02 22.29 44.58
C ALA A 132 15.71 22.92 45.95
N SER A 133 14.47 22.77 46.44
CA SER A 133 14.06 23.29 47.75
C SER A 133 14.57 22.48 48.95
N ALA A 134 14.92 21.20 48.76
CA ALA A 134 15.40 20.31 49.81
C ALA A 134 16.90 20.44 50.11
N GLY A 135 17.65 21.25 49.34
CA GLY A 135 19.09 21.45 49.52
C GLY A 135 19.95 20.20 49.24
N ALA A 136 19.37 19.16 48.65
CA ALA A 136 20.06 17.91 48.33
C ALA A 136 20.69 17.96 46.93
N GLU A 137 21.93 17.53 46.80
CA GLU A 137 22.58 17.39 45.49
C GLU A 137 21.89 16.31 44.66
N ILE A 138 21.53 16.64 43.42
CA ILE A 138 20.83 15.73 42.52
C ILE A 138 21.82 14.67 42.02
N PRO A 139 21.59 13.36 42.23
CA PRO A 139 22.46 12.31 41.73
C PRO A 139 22.57 12.33 40.20
N LEU A 140 23.73 11.93 39.66
CA LEU A 140 24.00 11.93 38.20
C LEU A 140 22.92 11.25 37.33
N PRO A 141 22.35 10.07 37.70
CA PRO A 141 21.30 9.45 36.89
C PRO A 141 20.04 10.31 36.78
N THR A 142 19.71 11.02 37.85
CA THR A 142 18.57 11.94 37.89
C THR A 142 18.86 13.19 37.04
N GLN A 143 20.07 13.74 37.10
CA GLN A 143 20.47 14.87 36.23
C GLN A 143 20.38 14.53 34.73
N LEU A 144 20.80 13.32 34.34
CA LEU A 144 20.67 12.86 32.95
C LEU A 144 19.21 12.78 32.51
N LEU A 145 18.33 12.22 33.35
CA LEU A 145 16.90 12.14 33.11
C LEU A 145 16.25 13.52 33.00
N LEU A 146 16.63 14.46 33.87
CA LEU A 146 16.17 15.85 33.82
C LEU A 146 16.59 16.55 32.53
N ASN A 147 17.85 16.41 32.14
CA ASN A 147 18.37 17.01 30.92
C ASN A 147 17.69 16.44 29.66
N LEU A 148 17.47 15.12 29.62
CA LEU A 148 16.71 14.48 28.55
C LEU A 148 15.25 14.95 28.50
N GLY A 149 14.60 15.08 29.66
CA GLY A 149 13.23 15.59 29.76
C GLY A 149 13.10 17.04 29.28
N LEU A 150 14.01 17.93 29.72
CA LEU A 150 14.05 19.32 29.28
C LEU A 150 14.36 19.44 27.79
N PHE A 151 15.27 18.62 27.26
CA PHE A 151 15.55 18.55 25.82
C PHE A 151 14.31 18.12 25.03
N LEU A 152 13.63 17.05 25.45
CA LEU A 152 12.41 16.56 24.80
C LEU A 152 11.29 17.59 24.84
N ASN A 153 11.05 18.25 25.98
CA ASN A 153 10.03 19.30 26.09
C ASN A 153 10.40 20.57 25.30
N LYS A 154 11.68 20.93 25.19
CA LYS A 154 12.09 22.09 24.40
C LYS A 154 11.99 21.83 22.89
N TYR A 155 12.33 20.62 22.44
CA TYR A 155 12.46 20.30 21.02
C TYR A 155 11.38 19.35 20.47
N TRP A 156 10.27 19.07 21.18
CA TRP A 156 9.26 18.12 20.71
C TRP A 156 8.69 18.48 19.32
N ILE A 157 8.46 19.77 19.04
CA ILE A 157 8.01 20.25 17.72
C ILE A 157 9.10 20.00 16.67
N ALA A 158 10.35 20.32 16.99
CA ALA A 158 11.48 20.10 16.10
C ALA A 158 11.72 18.61 15.81
N LEU A 159 11.53 17.74 16.81
CA LEU A 159 11.62 16.28 16.66
C LEU A 159 10.50 15.74 15.79
N LEU A 160 9.25 16.20 15.97
CA LEU A 160 8.14 15.84 15.09
C LEU A 160 8.40 16.28 13.64
N LEU A 161 8.87 17.51 13.45
CA LEU A 161 9.24 18.02 12.13
C LEU A 161 10.39 17.23 11.52
N ALA A 162 11.39 16.85 12.31
CA ALA A 162 12.50 16.01 11.86
C ALA A 162 12.01 14.61 11.42
N ILE A 163 11.11 13.98 12.16
CA ILE A 163 10.50 12.69 11.79
C ILE A 163 9.72 12.83 10.47
N ILE A 164 8.90 13.87 10.33
CA ILE A 164 8.15 14.15 9.10
C ILE A 164 9.11 14.40 7.92
N ALA A 165 10.16 15.18 8.13
CA ALA A 165 11.16 15.47 7.11
C ALA A 165 11.90 14.20 6.67
N ILE A 166 12.34 13.35 7.62
CA ILE A 166 12.97 12.06 7.32
C ILE A 166 12.00 11.17 6.53
N ALA A 167 10.73 11.09 6.92
CA ALA A 167 9.72 10.30 6.22
C ALA A 167 9.48 10.82 4.79
N LEU A 168 9.46 12.14 4.58
CA LEU A 168 9.31 12.76 3.26
C LEU A 168 10.55 12.53 2.39
N ILE A 169 11.75 12.75 2.93
CA ILE A 169 13.03 12.50 2.24
C ILE A 169 13.09 11.03 1.82
N HIS A 170 12.79 10.10 2.73
CA HIS A 170 12.75 8.69 2.43
C HIS A 170 11.74 8.36 1.33
N ARG A 171 10.54 8.95 1.38
CA ARG A 171 9.49 8.75 0.38
C ARG A 171 9.91 9.26 -1.00
N ILE A 172 10.58 10.41 -1.08
CA ILE A 172 11.13 10.95 -2.32
C ILE A 172 12.27 10.05 -2.81
N TRP A 173 13.11 9.57 -1.89
CA TRP A 173 14.25 8.73 -2.23
C TRP A 173 13.87 7.37 -2.82
N ILE A 174 12.82 6.72 -2.31
CA ILE A 174 12.29 5.47 -2.89
C ILE A 174 11.78 5.67 -4.34
N GLN A 175 11.37 6.88 -4.71
CA GLN A 175 10.95 7.15 -6.09
C GLN A 175 12.13 7.24 -7.07
N THR A 176 13.37 7.29 -6.56
CA THR A 176 14.58 7.24 -7.39
C THR A 176 15.05 5.80 -7.59
N ASN A 177 15.54 5.46 -8.79
CA ASN A 177 16.10 4.13 -9.10
C ASN A 177 17.16 3.66 -8.08
N PRO A 178 18.19 4.46 -7.72
CA PRO A 178 19.19 4.02 -6.74
C PRO A 178 18.59 3.86 -5.33
N GLY A 179 17.66 4.75 -4.92
CA GLY A 179 17.05 4.68 -3.60
C GLY A 179 16.15 3.44 -3.42
N LYS A 180 15.39 3.07 -4.46
CA LYS A 180 14.61 1.83 -4.46
C LYS A 180 15.52 0.61 -4.32
N GLN A 181 16.57 0.50 -5.15
CA GLN A 181 17.50 -0.64 -5.12
C GLN A 181 18.24 -0.77 -3.78
N PHE A 182 18.69 0.34 -3.19
CA PHE A 182 19.31 0.30 -1.88
C PHE A 182 18.33 -0.16 -0.80
N THR A 183 17.13 0.40 -0.80
CA THR A 183 16.08 0.05 0.18
C THR A 183 15.70 -1.42 0.07
N ASP A 184 15.52 -1.94 -1.15
CA ASP A 184 15.19 -3.35 -1.40
C ASP A 184 16.33 -4.27 -0.93
N LYS A 185 17.59 -3.94 -1.28
CA LYS A 185 18.77 -4.71 -0.85
C LYS A 185 18.95 -4.69 0.67
N PHE A 186 18.66 -3.57 1.31
CA PHE A 186 18.73 -3.42 2.76
C PHE A 186 17.64 -4.24 3.46
N LEU A 187 16.38 -4.13 3.01
CA LEU A 187 15.27 -4.91 3.56
C LEU A 187 15.49 -6.42 3.43
N LEU A 188 16.03 -6.87 2.29
CA LEU A 188 16.31 -8.29 2.03
C LEU A 188 17.42 -8.88 2.91
N ARG A 189 18.31 -8.03 3.46
CA ARG A 189 19.40 -8.47 4.33
C ARG A 189 19.02 -8.53 5.81
N LEU A 190 17.86 -7.99 6.19
CA LEU A 190 17.39 -8.05 7.57
C LEU A 190 16.94 -9.48 7.92
N PRO A 191 17.40 -10.07 9.03
CA PRO A 191 17.21 -11.50 9.33
C PRO A 191 15.73 -11.93 9.45
N LEU A 192 14.86 -11.06 9.98
CA LEU A 192 13.42 -11.33 10.10
C LEU A 192 12.61 -10.89 8.87
N TRP A 193 12.98 -9.77 8.25
CA TRP A 193 12.21 -9.18 7.16
C TRP A 193 12.58 -9.73 5.79
N GLY A 194 13.85 -10.10 5.57
CA GLY A 194 14.32 -10.55 4.27
C GLY A 194 13.77 -11.92 3.88
N THR A 195 13.74 -12.87 4.82
CA THR A 195 13.16 -14.20 4.58
C THR A 195 11.64 -14.12 4.36
N PHE A 196 10.95 -13.24 5.08
CA PHE A 196 9.53 -12.96 4.90
C PHE A 196 9.23 -12.33 3.52
N LEU A 197 9.94 -11.25 3.15
CA LEU A 197 9.78 -10.61 1.85
C LEU A 197 10.06 -11.57 0.70
N SER A 198 11.14 -12.34 0.78
CA SER A 198 11.53 -13.28 -0.26
C SER A 198 10.44 -14.34 -0.49
N ARG A 199 9.79 -14.82 0.57
CA ARG A 199 8.66 -15.75 0.47
C ARG A 199 7.43 -15.12 -0.16
N ILE A 200 7.13 -13.85 0.15
CA ILE A 200 6.01 -13.12 -0.46
C ILE A 200 6.27 -12.93 -1.96
N ILE A 201 7.45 -12.47 -2.33
CA ILE A 201 7.84 -12.23 -3.72
C ILE A 201 7.77 -13.54 -4.51
N ALA A 202 8.36 -14.62 -3.99
CA ALA A 202 8.29 -15.94 -4.62
C ALA A 202 6.86 -16.45 -4.77
N ALA A 203 6.01 -16.29 -3.75
CA ALA A 203 4.60 -16.68 -3.82
C ALA A 203 3.80 -15.83 -4.81
N HIS A 204 4.11 -14.53 -4.93
CA HIS A 204 3.46 -13.65 -5.88
C HIS A 204 3.85 -14.01 -7.32
N PHE A 205 5.16 -14.18 -7.57
CA PHE A 205 5.69 -14.66 -8.84
C PHE A 205 5.05 -16.00 -9.25
N ALA A 206 5.03 -16.99 -8.35
CA ALA A 206 4.45 -18.30 -8.61
C ALA A 206 2.95 -18.22 -8.93
N ARG A 207 2.20 -17.32 -8.25
CA ARG A 207 0.77 -17.12 -8.50
C ARG A 207 0.52 -16.48 -9.86
N ILE A 208 1.28 -15.46 -10.24
CA ILE A 208 1.17 -14.82 -11.56
C ILE A 208 1.49 -15.86 -12.65
N MET A 209 2.59 -16.59 -12.51
CA MET A 209 2.94 -17.68 -13.43
C MET A 209 1.82 -18.71 -13.55
N ALA A 210 1.25 -19.18 -12.44
CA ALA A 210 0.16 -20.16 -12.47
C ALA A 210 -1.08 -19.63 -13.20
N ILE A 211 -1.46 -18.38 -12.97
CA ILE A 211 -2.61 -17.74 -13.61
C ILE A 211 -2.39 -17.59 -15.12
N LEU A 212 -1.20 -17.15 -15.53
CA LEU A 212 -0.85 -16.96 -16.94
C LEU A 212 -0.80 -18.30 -17.69
N LEU A 213 -0.19 -19.32 -17.09
CA LEU A 213 -0.13 -20.67 -17.66
C LEU A 213 -1.52 -21.33 -17.73
N GLN A 214 -2.37 -21.17 -16.71
CA GLN A 214 -3.76 -21.64 -16.74
C GLN A 214 -4.60 -20.95 -17.83
N ALA A 215 -4.25 -19.71 -18.18
CA ALA A 215 -4.86 -18.97 -19.28
C ALA A 215 -4.32 -19.38 -20.67
N GLY A 216 -3.40 -20.35 -20.74
CA GLY A 216 -2.82 -20.86 -21.99
C GLY A 216 -1.70 -19.99 -22.55
N ILE A 217 -1.14 -19.06 -21.77
CA ILE A 217 -0.06 -18.18 -22.23
C ILE A 217 1.26 -18.97 -22.29
N PRO A 218 2.03 -18.89 -23.39
CA PRO A 218 3.32 -19.56 -23.51
C PRO A 218 4.27 -19.19 -22.37
N ILE A 219 5.05 -20.16 -21.87
CA ILE A 219 5.88 -19.99 -20.66
C ILE A 219 6.88 -18.85 -20.76
N LEU A 220 7.41 -18.56 -21.96
CA LEU A 220 8.34 -17.45 -22.20
C LEU A 220 7.64 -16.09 -22.01
N GLN A 221 6.44 -15.91 -22.57
CA GLN A 221 5.65 -14.69 -22.37
C GLN A 221 5.16 -14.56 -20.93
N ALA A 222 4.77 -15.68 -20.30
CA ALA A 222 4.39 -15.70 -18.90
C ALA A 222 5.56 -15.26 -18.00
N LEU A 223 6.77 -15.69 -18.31
CA LEU A 223 7.99 -15.34 -17.59
C LEU A 223 8.35 -13.86 -17.74
N GLU A 224 8.27 -13.29 -18.95
CA GLU A 224 8.49 -11.85 -19.17
C GLU A 224 7.50 -10.99 -18.38
N VAL A 225 6.23 -11.39 -18.33
CA VAL A 225 5.19 -10.68 -17.59
C VAL A 225 5.38 -10.83 -16.07
N ALA A 226 5.70 -12.04 -15.59
CA ALA A 226 5.89 -12.32 -14.17
C ALA A 226 7.20 -11.74 -13.62
N GLY A 227 8.26 -11.68 -14.42
CA GLY A 227 9.57 -11.12 -14.04
C GLY A 227 9.59 -9.59 -13.96
N GLY A 228 8.57 -8.91 -14.51
CA GLY A 228 8.41 -7.45 -14.42
C GLY A 228 7.73 -6.96 -13.13
N VAL A 229 7.40 -7.87 -12.20
CA VAL A 229 6.65 -7.62 -10.95
C VAL A 229 7.55 -7.86 -9.74
#